data_AF-A0A1I7D686-F1
#
_entry.id   AF-A0A1I7D686-F1
#
_cell.length_a   1.000
_cell.length_b   1.000
_cell.length_c   1.000
_cell.angle_alpha   90.00
_cell.angle_beta   90.00
_cell.angle_gamma   90.00
#
_symmetry.space_group_name_H-M   'P 1'
#
loop_
_entity.id
_entity.type
_entity.pdbx_description
1 polymer ?
#
loop_
_entity_poly.entity_id
_entity_poly.type
_entity_poly.pdbx_seq_one_letter_code
_entity_poly.pdbx_strand_id
1 'polypeptide(L)'
;MTHAIDDYSSFATSLGERFLYYRVSDVTPQQRRSSSHRRRMPKEKRRENARALARRAITDGRRRVSDVELTDDLLDLIDDVTEVVRAGRGAVPRDTYGRRDIIGEAKIEEPYRMRQELQRLARALVALQLSEEDVARLTVRCGLDSMPRTRRKVLGALAATDAASVAALARTAGGIDRKVVRRTVEDLRALGLAACPVLEQIDTDDEADAGGVARDWQLSDARSGRLARRVLTAQVGREGCSQTE
;
A
#
# COMPACT_ATOMS: atom_id res chain seq x y z
N MET A 1 -6.75 -9.79 -10.98
CA MET A 1 -7.87 -8.96 -10.44
C MET A 1 -8.18 -7.82 -11.43
N THR A 2 -9.45 -7.47 -11.70
CA THR A 2 -9.89 -6.62 -12.84
C THR A 2 -9.78 -5.10 -12.58
N HIS A 3 -9.44 -4.34 -13.63
CA HIS A 3 -9.33 -2.86 -13.66
C HIS A 3 -10.57 -2.14 -13.11
N ALA A 4 -11.76 -2.75 -13.23
CA ALA A 4 -13.02 -2.20 -12.72
C ALA A 4 -13.05 -1.99 -11.19
N ILE A 5 -12.31 -2.79 -10.42
CA ILE A 5 -12.19 -2.61 -8.97
C ILE A 5 -11.29 -1.41 -8.66
N ASP A 6 -10.24 -1.21 -9.46
CA ASP A 6 -9.33 -0.08 -9.29
C ASP A 6 -10.06 1.25 -9.61
N ASP A 7 -10.88 1.30 -10.66
CA ASP A 7 -11.71 2.47 -11.00
C ASP A 7 -12.76 2.77 -9.91
N TYR A 8 -13.43 1.73 -9.39
CA TYR A 8 -14.39 1.89 -8.29
C TYR A 8 -13.71 2.35 -6.98
N SER A 9 -12.54 1.80 -6.66
CA SER A 9 -11.76 2.22 -5.49
C SER A 9 -11.34 3.69 -5.59
N SER A 10 -10.95 4.18 -6.78
CA SER A 10 -10.61 5.59 -6.97
C SER A 10 -11.79 6.52 -6.71
N PHE A 11 -13.01 6.12 -7.06
CA PHE A 11 -14.22 6.89 -6.77
C PHE A 11 -14.58 6.82 -5.28
N ALA A 12 -14.53 5.63 -4.68
CA ALA A 12 -14.84 5.42 -3.27
C ALA A 12 -13.81 6.09 -2.33
N THR A 13 -12.52 6.15 -2.70
CA THR A 13 -11.49 6.89 -1.97
C THR A 13 -11.85 8.38 -1.86
N SER A 14 -12.50 8.98 -2.86
CA SER A 14 -12.95 10.39 -2.81
C SER A 14 -14.04 10.65 -1.76
N LEU A 15 -14.77 9.61 -1.35
CA LEU A 15 -15.83 9.68 -0.33
C LEU A 15 -15.33 9.38 1.09
N GLY A 16 -14.02 9.14 1.27
CA GLY A 16 -13.42 8.72 2.54
C GLY A 16 -13.68 7.24 2.84
N GLU A 17 -13.00 6.36 2.11
CA GLU A 17 -13.14 4.90 2.23
C GLU A 17 -12.90 4.39 3.67
N ARG A 18 -13.90 3.69 4.22
CA ARG A 18 -13.94 3.17 5.61
C ARG A 18 -13.49 1.71 5.75
N PHE A 19 -12.67 1.24 4.82
CA PHE A 19 -12.30 -0.16 4.74
C PHE A 19 -10.79 -0.32 4.55
N LEU A 20 -10.26 -1.34 5.21
CA LEU A 20 -8.94 -1.90 4.92
C LEU A 20 -9.04 -2.92 3.81
N TYR A 21 -8.08 -2.89 2.91
CA TYR A 21 -7.99 -3.82 1.79
C TYR A 21 -6.90 -4.85 2.02
N TYR A 22 -7.18 -6.10 1.66
CA TYR A 22 -6.16 -7.14 1.52
C TYR A 22 -6.20 -7.67 0.08
N ARG A 23 -5.16 -7.36 -0.72
CA ARG A 23 -5.11 -7.78 -2.12
C ARG A 23 -4.42 -9.13 -2.21
N VAL A 24 -5.22 -10.17 -2.44
CA VAL A 24 -4.73 -11.53 -2.69
C VAL A 24 -3.86 -11.53 -3.96
N SER A 25 -2.62 -12.00 -3.84
CA SER A 25 -1.70 -12.14 -4.96
C SER A 25 -2.30 -13.04 -6.05
N ASP A 26 -2.08 -12.69 -7.31
CA ASP A 26 -2.52 -13.52 -8.42
C ASP A 26 -1.79 -14.87 -8.37
N VAL A 27 -2.55 -15.96 -8.46
CA VAL A 27 -2.01 -17.32 -8.46
C VAL A 27 -1.17 -17.52 -9.72
N THR A 28 0.11 -17.85 -9.55
CA THR A 28 1.03 -18.03 -10.69
C THR A 28 0.59 -19.20 -11.56
N PRO A 29 0.94 -19.23 -12.88
CA PRO A 29 0.65 -20.38 -13.73
C PRO A 29 1.18 -21.71 -13.19
N GLN A 30 2.27 -21.67 -12.42
CA GLN A 30 2.85 -22.84 -11.75
C GLN A 30 2.01 -23.29 -10.56
N GLN A 31 1.55 -22.36 -9.71
CA GLN A 31 0.63 -22.64 -8.61
C GLN A 31 -0.74 -23.14 -9.12
N ARG A 32 -1.22 -22.61 -10.26
CA ARG A 32 -2.43 -23.14 -10.91
C ARG A 32 -2.24 -24.59 -11.36
N ARG A 33 -1.09 -24.92 -11.96
CA ARG A 33 -0.74 -26.28 -12.41
C ARG A 33 -0.50 -27.27 -11.26
N SER A 34 0.07 -26.86 -10.14
CA SER A 34 0.20 -27.72 -8.95
C SER A 34 -1.13 -27.93 -8.25
N SER A 35 -2.01 -26.91 -8.24
CA SER A 35 -3.35 -27.02 -7.65
C SER A 35 -4.29 -27.95 -8.45
N SER A 36 -4.12 -28.06 -9.77
CA SER A 36 -4.90 -28.99 -10.60
C SER A 36 -4.53 -30.46 -10.36
N HIS A 37 -3.30 -30.77 -9.92
CA HIS A 37 -2.87 -32.12 -9.55
C HIS A 37 -3.32 -32.54 -8.14
N ARG A 38 -3.68 -31.60 -7.26
CA ARG A 38 -4.23 -31.86 -5.91
C ARG A 38 -5.76 -32.11 -5.89
N ARG A 39 -6.34 -32.60 -7.00
CA ARG A 39 -7.76 -32.94 -7.11
C ARG A 39 -8.09 -34.25 -6.38
N ARG A 40 -8.21 -34.20 -5.06
CA ARG A 40 -8.79 -35.30 -4.24
C ARG A 40 -10.15 -34.97 -3.61
N MET A 41 -10.59 -33.71 -3.61
CA MET A 41 -11.89 -33.32 -3.05
C MET A 41 -12.77 -32.49 -4.01
N PRO A 42 -14.08 -32.80 -4.08
CA PRO A 42 -15.08 -31.96 -4.74
C PRO A 42 -15.00 -30.50 -4.30
N LYS A 43 -15.36 -29.57 -5.21
CA LYS A 43 -15.32 -28.12 -4.95
C LYS A 43 -16.23 -27.74 -3.78
N GLU A 44 -17.38 -28.38 -3.67
CA GLU A 44 -18.39 -28.19 -2.63
C GLU A 44 -17.81 -28.52 -1.26
N LYS A 45 -17.19 -29.70 -1.12
CA LYS A 45 -16.51 -30.11 0.13
C LYS A 45 -15.38 -29.17 0.52
N ARG A 46 -14.61 -28.64 -0.44
CA ARG A 46 -13.57 -27.63 -0.15
C ARG A 46 -14.16 -26.33 0.38
N ARG A 47 -15.27 -25.85 -0.19
CA ARG A 47 -15.97 -24.64 0.29
C ARG A 47 -16.56 -24.86 1.68
N GLU A 48 -17.14 -26.03 1.92
CA GLU A 48 -17.68 -26.41 3.22
C GLU A 48 -16.60 -26.46 4.29
N ASN A 49 -15.48 -27.14 4.02
CA ASN A 49 -14.34 -27.20 4.95
C ASN A 49 -13.76 -25.82 5.24
N ALA A 50 -13.59 -24.98 4.22
CA ALA A 50 -13.10 -23.61 4.40
C ALA A 50 -14.06 -22.77 5.27
N ARG A 51 -15.38 -22.91 5.08
CA ARG A 51 -16.39 -22.25 5.91
C ARG A 51 -16.37 -22.75 7.35
N ALA A 52 -16.26 -24.06 7.55
CA ALA A 52 -16.20 -24.67 8.88
C ALA A 52 -14.95 -24.20 9.64
N LEU A 53 -13.79 -24.20 8.98
CA LEU A 53 -12.54 -23.71 9.54
C LEU A 53 -12.63 -22.22 9.91
N ALA A 54 -13.11 -21.38 8.99
CA ALA A 54 -13.27 -19.95 9.24
C ALA A 54 -14.24 -19.69 10.40
N ARG A 55 -15.37 -20.42 10.46
CA ARG A 55 -16.35 -20.29 11.54
C ARG A 55 -15.73 -20.63 12.89
N ARG A 56 -14.97 -21.72 12.96
CA ARG A 56 -14.27 -22.13 14.19
C ARG A 56 -13.28 -21.04 14.62
N ALA A 57 -12.40 -20.62 13.71
CA ALA A 57 -11.41 -19.58 13.98
C ALA A 57 -12.05 -18.28 14.50
N ILE A 58 -13.13 -17.80 13.86
CA ILE A 58 -13.86 -16.60 14.29
C ILE A 58 -14.51 -16.79 15.67
N THR A 59 -15.11 -17.96 15.91
CA THR A 59 -15.77 -18.25 17.20
C THR A 59 -14.77 -18.26 18.34
N ASP A 60 -13.63 -18.92 18.13
CA ASP A 60 -12.54 -19.01 19.11
C ASP A 60 -11.88 -17.64 19.33
N GLY A 61 -11.64 -16.88 18.24
CA GLY A 61 -11.09 -15.54 18.30
C GLY A 61 -12.00 -14.54 19.02
N ARG A 62 -13.32 -14.57 18.76
CA ARG A 62 -14.29 -13.66 19.39
C ARG A 62 -14.30 -13.77 20.91
N ARG A 63 -14.04 -14.95 21.47
CA ARG A 63 -13.99 -15.16 22.93
C ARG A 63 -12.77 -14.51 23.58
N ARG A 64 -11.71 -14.25 22.81
CA ARG A 64 -10.42 -13.75 23.30
C ARG A 64 -10.19 -12.28 23.01
N VAL A 65 -10.82 -11.75 21.95
CA VAL A 65 -10.48 -10.41 21.43
C VAL A 65 -10.68 -9.26 22.43
N SER A 66 -11.57 -9.41 23.42
CA SER A 66 -11.75 -8.42 24.49
C SER A 66 -10.55 -8.29 25.42
N ASP A 67 -9.79 -9.38 25.56
CA ASP A 67 -8.71 -9.52 26.52
C ASP A 67 -7.33 -9.38 25.82
N VAL A 68 -7.34 -9.11 24.52
CA VAL A 68 -6.11 -8.91 23.74
C VAL A 68 -5.59 -7.50 23.95
N GLU A 69 -4.42 -7.43 24.56
CA GLU A 69 -3.57 -6.25 24.56
C GLU A 69 -2.57 -6.34 23.40
N LEU A 70 -2.29 -5.19 22.77
CA LEU A 70 -1.24 -5.09 21.76
C LEU A 70 0.03 -4.63 22.47
N THR A 71 1.16 -5.19 22.05
CA THR A 71 2.49 -4.73 22.47
C THR A 71 2.74 -3.31 21.99
N ASP A 72 3.62 -2.59 22.68
CA ASP A 72 4.03 -1.23 22.28
C ASP A 72 4.68 -1.24 20.87
N ASP A 73 5.46 -2.28 20.56
CA ASP A 73 6.07 -2.48 19.23
C ASP A 73 5.02 -2.57 18.11
N LEU A 74 3.91 -3.27 18.34
CA LEU A 74 2.80 -3.32 17.38
C LEU A 74 2.07 -1.98 17.28
N LEU A 75 1.91 -1.25 18.39
CA LEU A 75 1.28 0.07 18.39
C LEU A 75 2.12 1.10 17.61
N ASP A 76 3.43 1.11 17.81
CA ASP A 76 4.37 1.96 17.07
C ASP A 76 4.39 1.62 15.58
N LEU A 77 4.39 0.32 15.23
CA LEU A 77 4.29 -0.12 13.84
C LEU A 77 2.98 0.34 13.20
N ILE A 78 1.86 0.25 13.91
CA ILE A 78 0.56 0.71 13.41
C ILE A 78 0.60 2.22 13.14
N ASP A 79 1.29 3.00 13.96
CA ASP A 79 1.41 4.45 13.80
C ASP A 79 2.21 4.82 12.56
N ASP A 80 3.33 4.14 12.36
CA ASP A 80 4.15 4.27 11.15
C ASP A 80 3.36 3.95 9.89
N VAL A 81 2.67 2.81 9.87
CA VAL A 81 1.88 2.38 8.72
C VAL A 81 0.75 3.38 8.48
N THR A 82 0.09 3.86 9.53
CA THR A 82 -0.98 4.84 9.43
C THR A 82 -0.48 6.14 8.79
N GLU A 83 0.68 6.65 9.22
CA GLU A 83 1.26 7.89 8.71
C GLU A 83 1.60 7.80 7.21
N VAL A 84 2.11 6.66 6.77
CA VAL A 84 2.43 6.44 5.34
C VAL A 84 1.16 6.26 4.52
N VAL A 85 0.22 5.45 5.01
CA VAL A 85 -1.00 5.08 4.25
C VAL A 85 -1.97 6.26 4.15
N ARG A 86 -2.13 7.07 5.21
CA ARG A 86 -2.99 8.26 5.16
C ARG A 86 -2.52 9.22 4.06
N ALA A 87 -1.20 9.47 3.99
CA ALA A 87 -0.61 10.34 2.98
C ALA A 87 -0.77 9.70 1.60
N GLY A 88 -0.44 8.41 1.47
CA GLY A 88 -0.53 7.69 0.19
C GLY A 88 -1.94 7.62 -0.41
N ARG A 89 -2.97 7.66 0.43
CA ARG A 89 -4.40 7.68 0.04
C ARG A 89 -4.95 9.07 -0.24
N GLY A 90 -4.24 10.14 0.12
CA GLY A 90 -4.73 11.52 -0.04
C GLY A 90 -5.10 11.87 -1.48
N ALA A 91 -6.13 12.68 -1.65
CA ALA A 91 -6.58 13.14 -2.97
C ALA A 91 -5.69 14.27 -3.47
N VAL A 92 -5.24 14.21 -4.71
CA VAL A 92 -4.46 15.28 -5.37
C VAL A 92 -5.32 15.85 -6.50
N PRO A 93 -5.88 17.07 -6.35
CA PRO A 93 -6.71 17.68 -7.39
C PRO A 93 -5.89 17.93 -8.65
N ARG A 94 -6.36 17.40 -9.79
CA ARG A 94 -5.76 17.63 -11.10
C ARG A 94 -6.78 18.17 -12.07
N ASP A 95 -6.31 18.95 -13.04
CA ASP A 95 -7.13 19.33 -14.18
C ASP A 95 -7.59 18.07 -14.92
N THR A 96 -8.87 18.06 -15.29
CA THR A 96 -9.49 16.95 -16.02
C THR A 96 -9.11 17.00 -17.51
N TYR A 97 -8.84 18.20 -18.02
CA TYR A 97 -8.53 18.47 -19.42
C TYR A 97 -7.03 18.76 -19.63
N GLY A 98 -6.59 18.68 -20.89
CA GLY A 98 -5.23 19.01 -21.29
C GLY A 98 -4.13 18.16 -20.63
N ARG A 99 -3.17 18.82 -20.00
CA ARG A 99 -1.94 18.21 -19.44
C ARG A 99 -2.19 17.44 -18.14
N ARG A 100 -3.32 17.69 -17.47
CA ARG A 100 -3.72 17.17 -16.15
C ARG A 100 -2.77 17.59 -15.03
N ASP A 101 -2.47 18.88 -15.00
CA ASP A 101 -1.60 19.48 -14.00
C ASP A 101 -2.28 19.51 -12.63
N ILE A 102 -1.50 19.62 -11.55
CA ILE A 102 -2.04 19.73 -10.19
C ILE A 102 -2.59 21.15 -10.01
N ILE A 103 -3.87 21.27 -9.65
CA ILE A 103 -4.58 22.55 -9.61
C ILE A 103 -4.99 22.98 -8.20
N GLY A 104 -4.60 22.23 -7.18
CA GLY A 104 -4.97 22.54 -5.80
C GLY A 104 -4.19 21.72 -4.79
N GLU A 105 -4.41 22.06 -3.53
CA GLU A 105 -3.76 21.41 -2.40
C GLU A 105 -4.20 19.94 -2.26
N ALA A 106 -3.25 19.08 -1.91
CA ALA A 106 -3.53 17.69 -1.62
C ALA A 106 -4.37 17.57 -0.33
N LYS A 107 -5.43 16.76 -0.38
CA LYS A 107 -6.33 16.53 0.74
C LYS A 107 -6.02 15.19 1.38
N ILE A 108 -5.48 15.22 2.59
CA ILE A 108 -5.11 14.02 3.35
C ILE A 108 -6.12 13.81 4.48
N GLU A 109 -6.63 12.58 4.63
CA GLU A 109 -7.53 12.22 5.74
C GLU A 109 -6.77 12.20 7.08
N GLU A 110 -7.45 12.61 8.15
CA GLU A 110 -6.93 12.52 9.52
C GLU A 110 -6.63 11.05 9.92
N PRO A 111 -5.50 10.76 10.59
CA PRO A 111 -5.01 9.40 10.82
C PRO A 111 -5.88 8.55 11.73
N TYR A 112 -6.72 9.18 12.56
CA TYR A 112 -7.37 8.53 13.70
C TYR A 112 -8.18 7.30 13.30
N ARG A 113 -8.94 7.39 12.19
CA ARG A 113 -9.77 6.27 11.73
C ARG A 113 -8.94 5.09 11.24
N MET A 114 -7.96 5.36 10.36
CA MET A 114 -7.06 4.34 9.82
C MET A 114 -6.32 3.61 10.94
N ARG A 115 -5.81 4.36 11.92
CA ARG A 115 -5.16 3.81 13.11
C ARG A 115 -6.07 2.83 13.85
N GLN A 116 -7.32 3.23 14.13
CA GLN A 116 -8.29 2.38 14.82
C GLN A 116 -8.61 1.11 14.03
N GLU A 117 -8.75 1.19 12.70
CA GLU A 117 -9.01 0.03 11.86
C GLU A 117 -7.84 -0.95 11.87
N LEU A 118 -6.60 -0.46 11.79
CA LEU A 118 -5.39 -1.29 11.89
C LEU A 118 -5.21 -1.90 13.28
N GLN A 119 -5.51 -1.16 14.36
CA GLN A 119 -5.52 -1.70 15.72
C GLN A 119 -6.55 -2.82 15.90
N ARG A 120 -7.77 -2.63 15.37
CA ARG A 120 -8.82 -3.68 15.40
C ARG A 120 -8.40 -4.92 14.62
N LEU A 121 -7.77 -4.73 13.46
CA LEU A 121 -7.20 -5.83 12.67
C LEU A 121 -6.12 -6.57 13.48
N ALA A 122 -5.13 -5.86 14.01
CA ALA A 122 -4.03 -6.46 14.78
C ALA A 122 -4.56 -7.25 15.98
N ARG A 123 -5.50 -6.69 16.75
CA ARG A 123 -6.14 -7.39 17.87
C ARG A 123 -6.87 -8.65 17.43
N ALA A 124 -7.58 -8.59 16.31
CA ALA A 124 -8.26 -9.76 15.76
C ALA A 124 -7.26 -10.86 15.34
N LEU A 125 -6.10 -10.49 14.76
CA LEU A 125 -5.07 -11.46 14.37
C LEU A 125 -4.38 -12.10 15.58
N VAL A 126 -4.07 -11.32 16.64
CA VAL A 126 -3.58 -11.87 17.91
C VAL A 126 -4.62 -12.78 18.57
N ALA A 127 -5.90 -12.38 18.54
CA ALA A 127 -7.00 -13.22 19.04
C ALA A 127 -7.15 -14.53 18.24
N LEU A 128 -6.66 -14.59 17.00
CA LEU A 128 -6.57 -15.80 16.19
C LEU A 128 -5.28 -16.60 16.44
N GLN A 129 -4.46 -16.19 17.41
CA GLN A 129 -3.18 -16.80 17.80
C GLN A 129 -2.15 -16.82 16.68
N LEU A 130 -2.14 -15.80 15.83
CA LEU A 130 -1.00 -15.58 14.93
C LEU A 130 0.20 -15.11 15.74
N SER A 131 1.40 -15.43 15.25
CA SER A 131 2.63 -14.90 15.81
C SER A 131 2.66 -13.37 15.64
N GLU A 132 3.35 -12.67 16.54
CA GLU A 132 3.49 -11.21 16.45
C GLU A 132 4.10 -10.76 15.12
N GLU A 133 5.03 -11.54 14.56
CA GLU A 133 5.59 -11.32 13.23
C GLU A 133 4.53 -11.41 12.13
N ASP A 134 3.65 -12.43 12.16
CA ASP A 134 2.56 -12.57 11.21
C ASP A 134 1.54 -11.43 11.35
N VAL A 135 1.24 -11.02 12.59
CA VAL A 135 0.36 -9.87 12.87
C VAL A 135 0.94 -8.58 12.30
N ALA A 136 2.22 -8.31 12.54
CA ALA A 136 2.93 -7.18 12.00
C ALA A 136 2.91 -7.20 10.46
N ARG A 137 3.26 -8.33 9.84
CA ARG A 137 3.27 -8.51 8.38
C ARG A 137 1.90 -8.25 7.77
N LEU A 138 0.84 -8.84 8.33
CA LEU A 138 -0.51 -8.71 7.78
C LEU A 138 -1.07 -7.29 7.99
N THR A 139 -0.79 -6.67 9.14
CA THR A 139 -1.21 -5.29 9.43
C THR A 139 -0.57 -4.30 8.47
N VAL A 140 0.75 -4.39 8.28
CA VAL A 140 1.47 -3.58 7.27
C VAL A 140 0.92 -3.84 5.88
N ARG A 141 0.71 -5.12 5.53
CA ARG A 141 0.18 -5.49 4.22
C ARG A 141 -1.18 -4.88 3.95
N CYS A 142 -2.11 -4.98 4.90
CA CYS A 142 -3.46 -4.41 4.79
C CYS A 142 -3.45 -2.88 4.69
N GLY A 143 -2.59 -2.21 5.47
CA GLY A 143 -2.41 -0.76 5.37
C GLY A 143 -1.95 -0.37 3.97
N LEU A 144 -0.86 -0.96 3.49
CA LEU A 144 -0.32 -0.67 2.15
C LEU A 144 -1.27 -1.05 1.02
N ASP A 145 -2.02 -2.15 1.15
CA ASP A 145 -3.03 -2.55 0.18
C ASP A 145 -4.23 -1.61 0.14
N SER A 146 -4.40 -0.78 1.16
CA SER A 146 -5.44 0.26 1.16
C SER A 146 -5.03 1.51 0.37
N MET A 147 -3.78 1.61 -0.09
CA MET A 147 -3.36 2.67 -1.02
C MET A 147 -3.75 2.34 -2.47
N PRO A 148 -3.95 3.36 -3.34
CA PRO A 148 -4.05 3.14 -4.78
C PRO A 148 -2.87 2.32 -5.31
N ARG A 149 -3.16 1.28 -6.09
CA ARG A 149 -2.17 0.26 -6.47
C ARG A 149 -0.95 0.85 -7.16
N THR A 150 -1.16 1.80 -8.06
CA THR A 150 -0.08 2.50 -8.79
C THR A 150 0.82 3.28 -7.82
N ARG A 151 0.24 4.02 -6.87
CA ARG A 151 1.00 4.75 -5.85
C ARG A 151 1.82 3.81 -4.97
N ARG A 152 1.22 2.73 -4.47
CA ARG A 152 1.93 1.71 -3.69
C ARG A 152 3.15 1.16 -4.45
N LYS A 153 2.98 0.81 -5.73
CA LYS A 153 4.06 0.27 -6.55
C LYS A 153 5.19 1.26 -6.79
N VAL A 154 4.85 2.50 -7.14
CA VAL A 154 5.83 3.57 -7.38
C VAL A 154 6.55 3.94 -6.09
N LEU A 155 5.83 4.02 -4.96
CA LEU A 155 6.43 4.28 -3.65
C LEU A 155 7.37 3.13 -3.23
N GLY A 156 7.00 1.87 -3.50
CA GLY A 156 7.88 0.72 -3.32
C GLY A 156 9.15 0.79 -4.18
N ALA A 157 9.03 1.24 -5.43
CA ALA A 157 10.18 1.45 -6.31
C ALA A 157 11.10 2.57 -5.81
N LEU A 158 10.53 3.68 -5.28
CA LEU A 158 11.28 4.75 -4.64
C LEU A 158 11.96 4.30 -3.35
N ALA A 159 11.35 3.42 -2.56
CA ALA A 159 11.94 2.91 -1.32
C ALA A 159 13.13 1.96 -1.57
N ALA A 160 13.23 1.39 -2.78
CA ALA A 160 14.29 0.45 -3.16
C ALA A 160 15.54 1.15 -3.77
N THR A 161 15.54 2.48 -3.88
CA THR A 161 16.62 3.27 -4.47
C THR A 161 16.77 4.58 -3.72
N ASP A 162 17.92 5.25 -3.81
CA ASP A 162 18.07 6.58 -3.23
C ASP A 162 17.46 7.66 -4.12
N ALA A 163 17.74 7.61 -5.42
CA ALA A 163 17.09 8.43 -6.43
C ALA A 163 16.88 7.64 -7.72
N ALA A 164 15.87 8.00 -8.52
CA ALA A 164 15.61 7.37 -9.80
C ALA A 164 14.82 8.25 -10.78
N SER A 165 15.20 8.16 -12.05
CA SER A 165 14.40 8.73 -13.14
C SER A 165 13.04 8.02 -13.29
N VAL A 166 12.07 8.70 -13.90
CA VAL A 166 10.75 8.13 -14.24
C VAL A 166 10.86 6.82 -15.02
N ALA A 167 11.85 6.71 -15.93
CA ALA A 167 12.05 5.50 -16.73
C ALA A 167 12.54 4.31 -15.88
N ALA A 168 13.42 4.56 -14.90
CA ALA A 168 13.85 3.54 -13.97
C ALA A 168 12.69 3.10 -13.06
N LEU A 169 11.94 4.05 -12.50
CA LEU A 169 10.77 3.77 -11.68
C LEU A 169 9.69 2.97 -12.43
N ALA A 170 9.45 3.28 -13.71
CA ALA A 170 8.54 2.53 -14.56
C ALA A 170 8.92 1.05 -14.69
N ARG A 171 10.22 0.74 -14.82
CA ARG A 171 10.70 -0.64 -14.86
C ARG A 171 10.52 -1.32 -13.49
N THR A 172 11.00 -0.70 -12.42
CA THR A 172 10.98 -1.27 -11.07
C THR A 172 9.56 -1.45 -10.53
N ALA A 173 8.62 -0.55 -10.87
CA ALA A 173 7.22 -0.64 -10.47
C ALA A 173 6.39 -1.71 -11.23
N GLY A 174 7.06 -2.57 -12.02
CA GLY A 174 6.43 -3.67 -12.75
C GLY A 174 5.90 -3.25 -14.13
N GLY A 175 6.65 -2.41 -14.85
CA GLY A 175 6.36 -2.05 -16.25
C GLY A 175 5.20 -1.08 -16.44
N ILE A 176 4.99 -0.15 -15.50
CA ILE A 176 3.93 0.87 -15.61
C ILE A 176 4.31 1.90 -16.68
N ASP A 177 3.34 2.41 -17.43
CA ASP A 177 3.58 3.47 -18.43
C ASP A 177 4.26 4.70 -17.80
N ARG A 178 5.25 5.26 -18.51
CA ARG A 178 6.07 6.38 -18.01
C ARG A 178 5.25 7.62 -17.68
N LYS A 179 4.17 7.92 -18.44
CA LYS A 179 3.31 9.07 -18.15
C LYS A 179 2.52 8.84 -16.86
N VAL A 180 2.08 7.61 -16.61
CA VAL A 180 1.39 7.21 -15.38
C VAL A 180 2.35 7.30 -14.18
N VAL A 181 3.57 6.78 -14.31
CA VAL A 181 4.58 6.89 -13.24
C VAL A 181 4.92 8.34 -12.94
N ARG A 182 5.15 9.16 -13.97
CA ARG A 182 5.42 10.59 -13.79
C ARG A 182 4.33 11.29 -12.99
N ARG A 183 3.06 11.10 -13.38
CA ARG A 183 1.93 11.65 -12.62
C ARG A 183 1.86 11.11 -11.19
N THR A 184 2.17 9.84 -11.02
CA THR A 184 2.15 9.20 -9.70
C THR A 184 3.23 9.77 -8.77
N VAL A 185 4.45 10.02 -9.26
CA VAL A 185 5.51 10.63 -8.43
C VAL A 185 5.24 12.11 -8.14
N GLU A 186 4.65 12.84 -9.07
CA GLU A 186 4.15 14.20 -8.83
C GLU A 186 3.07 14.21 -7.73
N ASP A 187 2.10 13.29 -7.78
CA ASP A 187 1.10 13.13 -6.71
C ASP A 187 1.77 12.81 -5.37
N LEU A 188 2.70 11.86 -5.35
CA LEU A 188 3.43 11.49 -4.13
C LEU A 188 4.25 12.66 -3.57
N ARG A 189 4.78 13.54 -4.43
CA ARG A 189 5.43 14.79 -4.00
C ARG A 189 4.43 15.75 -3.38
N ALA A 190 3.28 15.97 -4.01
CA ALA A 190 2.22 16.81 -3.44
C ALA A 190 1.69 16.27 -2.09
N LEU A 191 1.80 14.95 -1.87
CA LEU A 191 1.44 14.27 -0.61
C LEU A 191 2.60 14.21 0.40
N GLY A 192 3.77 14.79 0.10
CA GLY A 192 4.94 14.80 0.98
C GLY A 192 5.66 13.46 1.14
N LEU A 193 5.42 12.50 0.25
CA LEU A 193 6.05 11.17 0.25
C LEU A 193 7.26 11.08 -0.68
N ALA A 194 7.30 11.90 -1.74
CA ALA A 194 8.40 11.96 -2.70
C ALA A 194 8.99 13.37 -2.79
N ALA A 195 10.22 13.46 -3.27
CA ALA A 195 10.92 14.70 -3.53
C ALA A 195 11.59 14.65 -4.92
N CYS A 196 11.83 15.83 -5.49
CA CYS A 196 12.58 16.02 -6.72
C CYS A 196 13.45 17.26 -6.51
N PRO A 197 14.72 17.10 -6.12
CA PRO A 197 15.59 18.23 -5.73
C PRO A 197 15.66 19.34 -6.78
N VAL A 198 15.65 18.98 -8.07
CA VAL A 198 15.65 19.94 -9.18
C VAL A 198 14.42 20.86 -9.13
N LEU A 199 13.24 20.32 -8.80
CA LEU A 199 12.00 21.10 -8.72
C LEU A 199 11.84 21.86 -7.39
N GLU A 200 12.71 21.63 -6.42
CA GLU A 200 12.76 22.38 -5.16
C GLU A 200 13.70 23.58 -5.27
N GLN A 201 14.57 23.59 -6.28
CA GLN A 201 15.55 24.65 -6.54
C GLN A 201 15.10 25.66 -7.61
N ILE A 202 14.04 25.35 -8.35
CA ILE A 202 13.48 26.26 -9.36
C ILE A 202 12.49 27.19 -8.66
N ASP A 203 12.79 28.50 -8.62
CA ASP A 203 11.83 29.52 -8.21
C ASP A 203 10.62 29.49 -9.14
N THR A 204 9.43 29.67 -8.57
CA THR A 204 8.10 29.47 -9.22
C THR A 204 7.86 30.26 -10.52
N ASP A 205 8.71 31.22 -10.86
CA ASP A 205 8.56 32.09 -12.03
C ASP A 205 9.24 31.55 -13.32
N ASP A 206 10.13 30.55 -13.23
CA ASP A 206 10.93 30.04 -14.36
C ASP A 206 10.59 28.58 -14.79
N GLU A 207 9.41 28.06 -14.45
CA GLU A 207 9.02 26.67 -14.80
C GLU A 207 8.94 26.41 -16.31
N ALA A 208 8.82 27.46 -17.13
CA ALA A 208 8.67 27.34 -18.59
C ALA A 208 9.94 26.81 -19.30
N ASP A 209 11.13 26.98 -18.73
CA ASP A 209 12.42 26.67 -19.38
C ASP A 209 13.14 25.41 -18.83
N ALA A 210 12.60 24.74 -17.81
CA ALA A 210 13.21 23.55 -17.21
C ALA A 210 13.02 22.24 -18.02
N GLY A 211 12.54 22.32 -19.27
CA GLY A 211 12.13 21.18 -20.09
C GLY A 211 13.23 20.16 -20.43
N GLY A 212 14.51 20.50 -20.19
CA GLY A 212 15.67 19.66 -20.51
C GLY A 212 16.37 18.99 -19.33
N VAL A 213 16.05 19.36 -18.08
CA VAL A 213 16.80 18.85 -16.92
C VAL A 213 16.29 17.47 -16.50
N ALA A 214 17.21 16.52 -16.33
CA ALA A 214 16.88 15.19 -15.84
C ALA A 214 16.28 15.29 -14.43
N ARG A 215 15.06 14.80 -14.26
CA ARG A 215 14.36 14.77 -12.97
C ARG A 215 14.53 13.40 -12.32
N ASP A 216 15.42 13.35 -11.33
CA ASP A 216 15.55 12.21 -10.45
C ASP A 216 14.67 12.39 -9.22
N TRP A 217 13.90 11.35 -8.92
CA TRP A 217 12.93 11.32 -7.84
C TRP A 217 13.42 10.45 -6.72
N GLN A 218 13.18 10.90 -5.49
CA GLN A 218 13.54 10.19 -4.27
C GLN A 218 12.38 10.19 -3.28
N LEU A 219 12.49 9.42 -2.20
CA LEU A 219 11.60 9.60 -1.06
C LEU A 219 11.88 10.95 -0.41
N SER A 220 10.83 11.60 0.11
CA SER A 220 11.00 12.86 0.82
C SER A 220 11.83 12.68 2.10
N ASP A 221 12.66 13.66 2.43
CA ASP A 221 13.33 13.76 3.72
C ASP A 221 12.39 14.19 4.86
N ALA A 222 11.11 14.47 4.56
CA ALA A 222 10.10 14.63 5.59
C ALA A 222 9.90 13.32 6.38
N ARG A 223 9.28 13.43 7.56
CA ARG A 223 8.97 12.28 8.43
C ARG A 223 8.26 11.16 7.65
N SER A 224 7.27 11.52 6.82
CA SER A 224 6.47 10.57 6.04
C SER A 224 7.30 9.77 5.02
N GLY A 225 8.29 10.39 4.37
CA GLY A 225 9.16 9.68 3.42
C GLY A 225 10.14 8.73 4.10
N ARG A 226 10.72 9.12 5.25
CA ARG A 226 11.54 8.22 6.08
C ARG A 226 10.73 7.01 6.59
N LEU A 227 9.51 7.25 7.05
CA LEU A 227 8.60 6.18 7.49
C LEU A 227 8.21 5.27 6.32
N ALA A 228 7.97 5.84 5.13
CA ALA A 228 7.66 5.04 3.94
C ALA A 228 8.79 4.06 3.62
N ARG A 229 10.06 4.49 3.69
CA ARG A 229 11.22 3.60 3.53
C ARG A 229 11.18 2.46 4.57
N ARG A 230 11.07 2.80 5.86
CA ARG A 230 11.02 1.81 6.96
C ARG A 230 9.91 0.78 6.77
N VAL A 231 8.68 1.24 6.54
CA VAL A 231 7.49 0.38 6.38
C VAL A 231 7.61 -0.54 5.15
N LEU A 232 8.06 0.00 4.01
CA LEU A 232 8.15 -0.76 2.76
C LEU A 232 9.30 -1.78 2.77
N THR A 233 10.48 -1.41 3.28
CA THR A 233 11.61 -2.34 3.39
C THR A 233 11.29 -3.47 4.37
N ALA A 234 10.63 -3.16 5.49
CA ALA A 234 10.20 -4.17 6.44
C ALA A 234 9.14 -5.13 5.84
N GLN A 235 8.28 -4.64 4.95
CA GLN A 235 7.33 -5.50 4.23
C GLN A 235 8.02 -6.46 3.25
N VAL A 236 9.01 -5.99 2.49
CA VAL A 236 9.73 -6.82 1.50
C VAL A 236 10.50 -7.94 2.19
N GLY A 237 11.20 -7.65 3.29
CA GLY A 237 11.90 -8.68 4.08
C GLY A 237 10.96 -9.79 4.58
N ARG A 238 9.73 -9.42 4.98
CA ARG A 238 8.72 -10.34 5.49
C ARG A 238 8.00 -11.16 4.40
N GLU A 239 7.94 -10.66 3.15
CA GLU A 239 7.36 -11.41 2.02
C GLU A 239 8.33 -12.47 1.46
N GLY A 240 9.65 -12.26 1.60
CA GLY A 240 10.69 -13.21 1.16
C GLY A 240 10.79 -14.48 2.01
N CYS A 241 10.50 -14.39 3.31
CA CYS A 241 10.61 -15.52 4.24
C CYS A 241 9.49 -16.56 4.06
N SER A 242 8.30 -16.14 3.59
CA SER A 242 7.15 -17.06 3.40
C SER A 242 7.19 -17.88 2.10
N GLN A 243 8.22 -17.73 1.26
CA GLN A 243 8.34 -18.45 -0.02
C GLN A 243 9.35 -19.62 0.02
N THR A 244 10.00 -19.87 1.16
CA THR A 244 11.06 -20.88 1.32
C THR A 244 10.66 -22.12 2.13
N GLU A 245 9.37 -22.29 2.46
CA GLU A 245 8.84 -23.49 3.15
C GLU A 245 7.87 -24.32 2.28
#